data_AF-A0A0T6AWX5-F1
#
_entry.id   AF-A0A0T6AWX5-F1
#
_cell.length_a   1.000
_cell.length_b   1.000
_cell.length_c   1.000
_cell.angle_alpha   90.00
_cell.angle_beta   90.00
_cell.angle_gamma   90.00
#
_symmetry.space_group_name_H-M   'P 1'
#
loop_
_entity.id
_entity.type
_entity.pdbx_description
1 polymer ?
#
loop_
_entity_poly.entity_id
_entity_poly.type
_entity_poly.pdbx_seq_one_letter_code
_entity_poly.pdbx_strand_id
1 'polypeptide(L)'
;MHPLSFYFILLKFAGFDPQSQAYLEAIDYPFRAHAVKAMIAVSSSPCQKSASYVLHLLQKARAALVRHPSIQLNLITPLAAECSFKVKDDKTTKNVIGFNNKGVFTFTDAKKKPTGNPDLLKDLSYDDFCSEYTTGFGGNVFVLDNFSPKNKKLFTSVTSFNIAESLVSTEKSTQCICLRDGLFSAKNVCMVLSSQPKPPTTRRLQKG
;
A
#
# COMPACT_ATOMS: atom_id res chain seq x y z
N MET A 1 9.93 15.63 -29.73
CA MET A 1 9.74 15.68 -28.26
C MET A 1 9.30 17.09 -27.89
N HIS A 2 8.05 17.27 -27.44
CA HIS A 2 7.58 18.60 -27.03
C HIS A 2 8.18 18.98 -25.66
N PRO A 3 8.68 20.23 -25.49
CA PRO A 3 9.32 20.68 -24.25
C PRO A 3 8.38 20.63 -23.03
N LEU A 4 7.07 20.73 -23.25
CA LEU A 4 6.05 20.57 -22.21
C LEU A 4 6.04 19.18 -21.58
N SER A 5 6.32 18.12 -22.35
CA SER A 5 6.34 16.75 -21.85
C SER A 5 7.47 16.52 -20.84
N PHE A 6 8.64 17.11 -21.08
CA PHE A 6 9.80 16.97 -20.20
C PHE A 6 9.61 17.70 -18.85
N TYR A 7 8.94 18.86 -18.88
CA TYR A 7 8.61 19.61 -17.66
C TYR A 7 7.62 18.86 -16.76
N PHE A 8 6.55 18.28 -17.33
CA PHE A 8 5.61 17.46 -16.56
C PHE A 8 6.25 16.18 -15.99
N ILE A 9 7.15 15.57 -16.74
CA ILE A 9 7.98 14.43 -16.30
C ILE A 9 8.82 14.86 -15.08
N LEU A 10 9.56 15.97 -15.18
CA LEU A 10 10.37 16.50 -14.07
C LEU A 10 9.53 16.86 -12.84
N LEU A 11 8.35 17.47 -13.00
CA LEU A 11 7.46 17.79 -11.87
C LEU A 11 6.96 16.53 -11.14
N LYS A 12 6.62 15.46 -11.87
CA LYS A 12 6.27 14.16 -11.28
C LYS A 12 7.42 13.55 -10.49
N PHE A 13 8.65 13.64 -11.02
CA PHE A 13 9.84 13.14 -10.31
C PHE A 13 10.23 14.00 -9.11
N ALA A 14 10.11 15.33 -9.24
CA ALA A 14 10.32 16.29 -8.16
C ALA A 14 9.20 16.25 -7.12
N GLY A 15 8.06 15.63 -7.45
CA GLY A 15 7.01 15.35 -6.50
C GLY A 15 5.96 16.43 -6.31
N PHE A 16 5.84 17.31 -7.30
CA PHE A 16 4.86 18.38 -7.34
C PHE A 16 3.58 17.98 -8.08
N ASP A 17 3.45 16.70 -8.43
CA ASP A 17 2.22 16.18 -9.01
C ASP A 17 1.15 15.97 -7.92
N PRO A 18 -0.15 15.99 -8.30
CA PRO A 18 -1.26 15.85 -7.34
C PRO A 18 -1.22 14.54 -6.53
N GLN A 19 -0.72 13.45 -7.12
CA GLN A 19 -0.62 12.17 -6.42
C GLN A 19 0.44 12.25 -5.32
N SER A 20 1.64 12.75 -5.62
CA SER A 20 2.68 13.00 -4.63
C SER A 20 2.20 13.91 -3.49
N GLN A 21 1.47 14.98 -3.82
CA GLN A 21 0.92 15.89 -2.80
C GLN A 21 -0.11 15.19 -1.90
N ALA A 22 -1.01 14.37 -2.47
CA ALA A 22 -1.96 13.59 -1.68
C ALA A 22 -1.28 12.61 -0.73
N TYR A 23 -0.16 11.98 -1.16
CA TYR A 23 0.65 11.14 -0.26
C TYR A 23 1.30 11.95 0.87
N LEU A 24 1.85 13.13 0.56
CA LEU A 24 2.44 14.00 1.58
C LEU A 24 1.39 14.45 2.60
N GLU A 25 0.23 14.89 2.14
CA GLU A 25 -0.89 15.28 3.00
C GLU A 25 -1.37 14.12 3.88
N ALA A 26 -1.47 12.90 3.33
CA ALA A 26 -1.84 11.72 4.09
C ALA A 26 -0.79 11.33 5.15
N ILE A 27 0.49 11.54 4.88
CA ILE A 27 1.59 11.27 5.82
C ILE A 27 1.62 12.33 6.93
N ASP A 28 1.36 13.58 6.58
CA ASP A 28 1.35 14.70 7.52
C ASP A 28 0.05 14.84 8.32
N TYR A 29 -0.97 14.05 7.98
CA TYR A 29 -2.27 14.03 8.66
C TYR A 29 -2.10 13.97 10.19
N PRO A 30 -2.80 14.81 10.97
CA PRO A 30 -2.62 14.91 12.42
C PRO A 30 -3.31 13.75 13.15
N PHE A 31 -2.77 12.55 13.00
CA PHE A 31 -3.26 11.38 13.71
C PHE A 31 -3.22 11.60 15.23
N ARG A 32 -4.26 11.11 15.92
CA ARG A 32 -4.29 11.08 17.38
C ARG A 32 -3.07 10.33 17.93
N ALA A 33 -2.53 10.81 19.06
CA ALA A 33 -1.45 10.13 19.77
C ALA A 33 -1.82 8.68 20.09
N HIS A 34 -0.83 7.78 19.97
CA HIS A 34 -0.98 6.32 20.16
C HIS A 34 -1.97 5.60 19.24
N ALA A 35 -2.55 6.27 18.23
CA ALA A 35 -3.43 5.61 17.27
C ALA A 35 -2.64 4.68 16.35
N VAL A 36 -3.29 3.58 15.93
CA VAL A 36 -2.83 2.79 14.80
C VAL A 36 -3.16 3.57 13.52
N LYS A 37 -2.15 3.80 12.67
CA LYS A 37 -2.26 4.69 11.52
C LYS A 37 -2.26 3.88 10.24
N ALA A 38 -3.24 4.13 9.38
CA ALA A 38 -3.34 3.53 8.06
C ALA A 38 -3.64 4.62 7.03
N MET A 39 -3.04 4.51 5.87
CA MET A 39 -3.43 5.24 4.67
C MET A 39 -3.88 4.23 3.61
N ILE A 40 -4.94 4.57 2.88
CA ILE A 40 -5.47 3.78 1.77
C ILE A 40 -5.41 4.67 0.54
N ALA A 41 -4.47 4.39 -0.35
CA ALA A 41 -4.36 5.05 -1.64
C ALA A 41 -5.21 4.29 -2.65
N VAL A 42 -6.07 5.02 -3.37
CA VAL A 42 -6.86 4.48 -4.48
C VAL A 42 -6.44 5.22 -5.74
N SER A 43 -6.00 4.48 -6.75
CA SER A 43 -5.55 5.04 -8.01
C SER A 43 -6.33 4.45 -9.18
N SER A 44 -6.62 5.28 -10.17
CA SER A 44 -7.23 4.88 -11.44
C SER A 44 -6.20 4.42 -12.48
N SER A 45 -4.92 4.66 -12.23
CA SER A 45 -3.82 4.28 -13.11
C SER A 45 -2.63 3.77 -12.29
N PRO A 46 -1.86 2.81 -12.82
CA PRO A 46 -0.63 2.40 -12.16
C PRO A 46 0.42 3.53 -12.11
N CYS A 47 1.40 3.34 -11.24
CA CYS A 47 2.56 4.20 -11.10
C CYS A 47 3.70 3.72 -11.98
N GLN A 48 3.85 4.38 -13.12
CA GLN A 48 4.97 4.14 -14.04
C GLN A 48 6.31 4.30 -13.33
N LYS A 49 7.17 3.29 -13.47
CA LYS A 49 8.59 3.44 -13.14
C LYS A 49 9.25 4.37 -14.16
N SER A 50 10.20 5.17 -13.69
CA SER A 50 10.96 6.01 -14.62
C SER A 50 11.72 5.15 -15.62
N ALA A 51 11.61 5.48 -16.91
CA ALA A 51 12.46 4.88 -17.94
C ALA A 51 13.95 5.22 -17.76
N SER A 52 14.26 6.31 -17.05
CA SER A 52 15.64 6.69 -16.71
C SER A 52 16.03 6.11 -15.36
N TYR A 53 17.14 5.35 -15.35
CA TYR A 53 17.70 4.76 -14.13
C TYR A 53 17.96 5.79 -13.02
N VAL A 54 18.48 6.97 -13.39
CA VAL A 54 18.80 8.04 -12.44
C VAL A 54 17.53 8.59 -11.77
N LEU A 55 16.48 8.83 -12.56
CA LEU A 55 15.21 9.34 -12.04
C LEU A 55 14.50 8.29 -11.17
N HIS A 56 14.61 7.01 -11.50
CA HIS A 56 14.10 5.91 -10.66
C HIS A 56 14.80 5.86 -9.30
N LEU A 57 16.13 6.03 -9.26
CA LEU A 57 16.87 6.10 -8.00
C LEU A 57 16.44 7.30 -7.16
N LEU A 58 16.23 8.46 -7.77
CA LEU A 58 15.73 9.65 -7.07
C LEU A 58 14.32 9.43 -6.49
N GLN A 59 13.43 8.75 -7.23
CA GLN A 59 12.11 8.37 -6.71
C GLN A 59 12.23 7.47 -5.49
N LYS A 60 13.08 6.44 -5.56
CA LYS A 60 13.33 5.52 -4.44
C LYS A 60 13.92 6.24 -3.23
N ALA A 61 14.88 7.14 -3.45
CA ALA A 61 15.50 7.93 -2.38
C ALA A 61 14.46 8.84 -1.71
N ARG A 62 13.62 9.53 -2.48
CA ARG A 62 12.53 10.36 -1.96
C ARG A 62 11.53 9.51 -1.16
N ALA A 63 11.08 8.40 -1.72
CA ALA A 63 10.22 7.44 -1.04
C ALA A 63 10.80 7.00 0.32
N ALA A 64 12.10 6.71 0.36
CA ALA A 64 12.77 6.34 1.61
C ALA A 64 12.82 7.50 2.63
N LEU A 65 12.99 8.74 2.18
CA LEU A 65 13.00 9.93 3.05
C LEU A 65 11.63 10.25 3.65
N VAL A 66 10.55 10.08 2.88
CA VAL A 66 9.17 10.35 3.33
C VAL A 66 8.58 9.13 4.07
N ARG A 67 9.37 8.07 4.28
CA ARG A 67 8.94 6.87 5.01
C ARG A 67 8.55 7.21 6.44
N HIS A 68 7.32 6.87 6.82
CA HIS A 68 6.87 6.92 8.21
C HIS A 68 6.56 5.49 8.73
N PRO A 69 7.45 4.85 9.51
CA PRO A 69 7.32 3.43 9.90
C PRO A 69 6.09 3.13 10.79
N SER A 70 5.48 4.16 11.37
CA SER A 70 4.25 4.02 12.15
C SER A 70 2.99 3.92 11.28
N ILE A 71 3.03 4.36 10.02
CA ILE A 71 1.86 4.43 9.13
C ILE A 71 1.89 3.26 8.16
N GLN A 72 0.80 2.50 8.13
CA GLN A 72 0.63 1.41 7.18
C GLN A 72 0.02 1.92 5.89
N LEU A 73 0.67 1.66 4.76
CA LEU A 73 0.16 2.01 3.44
C LEU A 73 -0.59 0.82 2.83
N ASN A 74 -1.77 1.06 2.28
CA ASN A 74 -2.48 0.10 1.45
C ASN A 74 -2.80 0.76 0.11
N LEU A 75 -2.68 0.03 -0.98
CA LEU A 75 -2.87 0.53 -2.34
C LEU A 75 -3.97 -0.27 -3.04
N ILE A 76 -4.89 0.42 -3.69
CA ILE A 76 -5.89 -0.17 -4.59
C ILE A 76 -5.64 0.45 -5.97
N THR A 77 -5.19 -0.36 -6.92
CA THR A 77 -4.75 0.14 -8.24
C THR A 77 -4.99 -0.89 -9.33
N PRO A 78 -5.27 -0.48 -10.59
CA PRO A 78 -5.15 -1.36 -11.74
C PRO A 78 -3.67 -1.64 -12.04
N LEU A 79 -3.36 -2.85 -12.53
CA LEU A 79 -2.03 -3.36 -12.85
C LEU A 79 -1.96 -4.10 -14.21
N ALA A 80 -3.09 -4.60 -14.75
CA ALA A 80 -3.11 -5.52 -15.89
C ALA A 80 -2.65 -4.88 -17.21
N ALA A 81 -2.89 -3.59 -17.43
CA ALA A 81 -2.64 -2.94 -18.71
C ALA A 81 -1.18 -2.47 -18.91
N GLU A 82 -0.51 -2.02 -17.85
CA GLU A 82 0.77 -1.30 -17.97
C GLU A 82 1.90 -1.82 -17.08
N CYS A 83 1.64 -2.78 -16.18
CA CYS A 83 2.62 -3.19 -15.15
C CYS A 83 3.06 -4.64 -15.24
N SER A 84 2.89 -5.29 -16.39
CA SER A 84 3.33 -6.69 -16.61
C SER A 84 2.88 -7.65 -15.48
N PHE A 85 1.70 -7.38 -14.90
CA PHE A 85 1.24 -8.09 -13.72
C PHE A 85 0.86 -9.52 -14.07
N LYS A 86 1.52 -10.48 -13.42
CA LYS A 86 1.30 -11.90 -13.62
C LYS A 86 1.56 -12.67 -12.34
N VAL A 87 0.75 -13.69 -12.10
CA VAL A 87 0.94 -14.68 -11.03
C VAL A 87 0.76 -16.05 -11.64
N LYS A 88 1.86 -16.80 -11.80
CA LYS A 88 1.92 -18.16 -12.35
C LYS A 88 1.39 -18.31 -13.79
N ASP A 89 0.09 -18.14 -13.98
CA ASP A 89 -0.64 -18.25 -15.24
C ASP A 89 -1.78 -17.23 -15.31
N ASP A 90 -2.33 -16.98 -16.50
CA ASP A 90 -3.33 -15.91 -16.70
C ASP A 90 -4.65 -16.18 -15.96
N LYS A 91 -5.01 -17.45 -15.75
CA LYS A 91 -6.21 -17.82 -14.99
C LYS A 91 -6.00 -17.54 -13.50
N THR A 92 -4.83 -17.85 -12.97
CA THR A 92 -4.46 -17.50 -11.59
C THR A 92 -4.40 -15.99 -11.41
N THR A 93 -3.78 -15.28 -12.37
CA THR A 93 -3.65 -13.81 -12.37
C THR A 93 -5.01 -13.10 -12.29
N LYS A 94 -6.01 -13.55 -13.07
CA LYS A 94 -7.39 -13.02 -13.03
C LYS A 94 -8.15 -13.35 -11.74
N ASN A 95 -7.64 -14.29 -10.95
CA ASN A 95 -8.22 -14.67 -9.66
C ASN A 95 -7.57 -13.94 -8.47
N VAL A 96 -6.56 -13.10 -8.69
CA VAL A 96 -5.87 -12.37 -7.62
C VAL A 96 -6.71 -11.19 -7.16
N ILE A 97 -6.93 -11.09 -5.85
CA ILE A 97 -7.54 -9.93 -5.19
C ILE A 97 -6.46 -8.90 -4.86
N GLY A 98 -5.30 -9.37 -4.41
CA GLY A 98 -4.20 -8.53 -3.98
C GLY A 98 -3.00 -9.35 -3.51
N PHE A 99 -1.99 -8.67 -3.00
CA PHE A 99 -0.77 -9.29 -2.48
C PHE A 99 -0.08 -8.37 -1.48
N ASN A 100 0.83 -8.95 -0.70
CA ASN A 100 1.78 -8.23 0.13
C ASN A 100 3.11 -9.01 0.19
N ASN A 101 4.01 -8.61 1.07
CA ASN A 101 5.29 -9.31 1.27
C ASN A 101 5.18 -10.70 1.95
N LYS A 102 3.98 -11.14 2.35
CA LYS A 102 3.72 -12.44 2.99
C LYS A 102 3.01 -13.44 2.07
N GLY A 103 2.23 -12.96 1.08
CA GLY A 103 1.54 -13.85 0.16
C GLY A 103 0.59 -13.15 -0.81
N VAL A 104 -0.02 -13.96 -1.68
CA VAL A 104 -0.99 -13.52 -2.69
C VAL A 104 -2.41 -13.92 -2.25
N PHE A 105 -3.33 -12.97 -2.26
CA PHE A 105 -4.75 -13.18 -1.96
C PHE A 105 -5.49 -13.54 -3.24
N THR A 106 -6.15 -14.69 -3.29
CA THR A 106 -6.95 -15.13 -4.45
C THR A 106 -8.41 -15.33 -4.06
N PHE A 107 -9.34 -15.19 -5.01
CA PHE A 107 -10.76 -15.49 -4.78
C PHE A 107 -11.00 -16.95 -4.39
N THR A 108 -10.17 -17.88 -4.88
CA THR A 108 -10.27 -19.31 -4.56
C THR A 108 -9.92 -19.58 -3.11
N ASP A 109 -8.86 -18.95 -2.61
CA ASP A 109 -8.33 -19.20 -1.27
C ASP A 109 -9.03 -18.35 -0.21
N ALA A 110 -9.56 -17.18 -0.60
CA ALA A 110 -10.26 -16.23 0.27
C ALA A 110 -11.36 -16.86 1.14
N LYS A 111 -12.05 -17.90 0.64
CA LYS A 111 -13.11 -18.59 1.39
C LYS A 111 -12.58 -19.43 2.57
N LYS A 112 -11.31 -19.86 2.52
CA LYS A 112 -10.68 -20.74 3.51
C LYS A 112 -9.60 -20.01 4.32
N LYS A 113 -8.77 -19.21 3.66
CA LYS A 113 -7.61 -18.50 4.20
C LYS A 113 -7.50 -17.10 3.57
N PRO A 114 -8.12 -16.08 4.18
CA PRO A 114 -8.03 -14.70 3.68
C PRO A 114 -6.63 -14.08 3.81
N THR A 115 -5.75 -14.69 4.60
CA THR A 115 -4.37 -14.24 4.88
C THR A 115 -3.39 -14.39 3.72
N GLY A 116 -3.82 -15.01 2.61
CA GLY A 116 -3.02 -15.19 1.40
C GLY A 116 -2.22 -16.48 1.34
N ASN A 117 -1.77 -16.80 0.13
CA ASN A 117 -0.98 -17.97 -0.19
C ASN A 117 0.49 -17.56 -0.40
N PRO A 118 1.44 -18.02 0.45
CA PRO A 118 2.86 -17.69 0.32
C PRO A 118 3.53 -18.38 -0.87
N ASP A 119 3.00 -19.52 -1.33
CA ASP A 119 3.61 -20.28 -2.44
C ASP A 119 3.54 -19.51 -3.76
N LEU A 120 2.43 -18.77 -3.96
CA LEU A 120 2.22 -17.91 -5.13
C LEU A 120 3.10 -16.66 -5.14
N LEU A 121 3.75 -16.31 -4.02
CA LEU A 121 4.60 -15.12 -3.95
C LEU A 121 5.84 -15.25 -4.84
N LYS A 122 6.34 -16.47 -5.04
CA LYS A 122 7.50 -16.76 -5.90
C LYS A 122 7.19 -16.54 -7.38
N ASP A 123 5.93 -16.72 -7.76
CA ASP A 123 5.44 -16.59 -9.13
C ASP A 123 4.86 -15.19 -9.43
N LEU A 124 4.87 -14.29 -8.44
CA LEU A 124 4.35 -12.93 -8.55
C LEU A 124 5.37 -12.04 -9.28
N SER A 125 4.95 -11.49 -10.42
CA SER A 125 5.70 -10.53 -11.21
C SER A 125 4.85 -9.28 -11.45
N TYR A 126 5.43 -8.10 -11.23
CA TYR A 126 4.83 -6.81 -11.52
C TYR A 126 5.89 -5.72 -11.67
N ASP A 127 5.57 -4.69 -12.45
CA ASP A 127 6.43 -3.54 -12.70
C ASP A 127 5.69 -2.23 -12.38
N ASP A 128 5.55 -1.94 -11.09
CA ASP A 128 4.82 -0.77 -10.58
C ASP A 128 5.53 -0.18 -9.36
N PHE A 129 5.88 1.12 -9.42
CA PHE A 129 6.62 1.78 -8.34
C PHE A 129 5.80 1.85 -7.04
N CYS A 130 4.51 2.16 -7.14
CA CYS A 130 3.65 2.32 -5.97
C CYS A 130 3.40 0.97 -5.27
N SER A 131 3.32 -0.12 -6.02
CA SER A 131 3.19 -1.48 -5.50
C SER A 131 4.49 -1.93 -4.83
N GLU A 132 5.65 -1.65 -5.44
CA GLU A 132 6.97 -1.93 -4.85
C GLU A 132 7.15 -1.13 -3.54
N TYR A 133 6.80 0.16 -3.57
CA TYR A 133 6.78 1.03 -2.38
C TYR A 133 5.86 0.41 -1.31
N THR A 134 4.58 0.24 -1.62
CA THR A 134 3.56 -0.28 -0.67
C THR A 134 3.98 -1.59 -0.02
N THR A 135 4.39 -2.59 -0.81
CA THR A 135 4.80 -3.90 -0.28
C THR A 135 6.11 -3.84 0.52
N GLY A 136 7.05 -2.98 0.12
CA GLY A 136 8.29 -2.71 0.86
C GLY A 136 8.08 -2.12 2.26
N PHE A 137 6.93 -1.44 2.49
CA PHE A 137 6.54 -0.92 3.81
C PHE A 137 5.57 -1.83 4.57
N GLY A 138 5.43 -3.09 4.18
CA GLY A 138 4.53 -4.05 4.84
C GLY A 138 3.04 -3.72 4.60
N GLY A 139 2.78 -3.01 3.51
CA GLY A 139 1.45 -2.68 3.02
C GLY A 139 0.84 -3.78 2.16
N ASN A 140 -0.45 -3.62 1.85
CA ASN A 140 -1.18 -4.50 0.93
C ASN A 140 -1.48 -3.77 -0.38
N VAL A 141 -1.29 -4.47 -1.50
CA VAL A 141 -1.69 -4.01 -2.83
C VAL A 141 -2.91 -4.82 -3.27
N PHE A 142 -3.97 -4.15 -3.71
CA PHE A 142 -5.20 -4.76 -4.20
C PHE A 142 -5.39 -4.45 -5.68
N VAL A 143 -5.62 -5.51 -6.47
CA VAL A 143 -5.65 -5.46 -7.94
C VAL A 143 -7.05 -5.08 -8.39
N LEU A 144 -7.23 -3.82 -8.78
CA LEU A 144 -8.54 -3.28 -9.14
C LEU A 144 -9.11 -3.92 -10.41
N ASP A 145 -8.27 -4.38 -11.35
CA ASP A 145 -8.74 -5.01 -12.61
C ASP A 145 -9.59 -6.26 -12.37
N ASN A 146 -9.35 -6.94 -11.25
CA ASN A 146 -10.05 -8.17 -10.88
C ASN A 146 -11.31 -7.90 -10.02
N PHE A 147 -11.57 -6.63 -9.69
CA PHE A 147 -12.83 -6.22 -9.07
C PHE A 147 -13.96 -6.32 -10.09
N SER A 148 -14.98 -7.14 -9.77
CA SER A 148 -16.15 -7.32 -10.63
C SER A 148 -17.43 -7.38 -9.81
N PRO A 149 -18.60 -7.05 -10.40
CA PRO A 149 -19.89 -7.14 -9.71
C PRO A 149 -20.14 -8.53 -9.09
N LYS A 150 -19.74 -9.60 -9.80
CA LYS A 150 -19.89 -11.00 -9.36
C LYS A 150 -19.12 -11.30 -8.07
N ASN A 151 -17.92 -10.75 -7.92
CA ASN A 151 -17.03 -11.03 -6.79
C ASN A 151 -16.91 -9.87 -5.80
N LYS A 152 -17.69 -8.79 -5.97
CA LYS A 152 -17.65 -7.56 -5.16
C LYS A 152 -17.59 -7.83 -3.66
N LYS A 153 -18.52 -8.64 -3.14
CA LYS A 153 -18.60 -8.98 -1.71
C LYS A 153 -17.30 -9.63 -1.22
N LEU A 154 -16.76 -10.58 -1.99
CA LEU A 154 -15.55 -11.31 -1.61
C LEU A 154 -14.31 -10.42 -1.68
N PHE A 155 -14.20 -9.60 -2.73
CA PHE A 155 -13.12 -8.61 -2.87
C PHE A 155 -13.11 -7.66 -1.67
N THR A 156 -14.24 -7.00 -1.40
CA THR A 156 -14.36 -6.07 -0.26
C THR A 156 -14.06 -6.76 1.06
N SER A 157 -14.58 -7.98 1.28
CA SER A 157 -14.35 -8.74 2.51
C SER A 157 -12.86 -9.05 2.74
N VAL A 158 -12.15 -9.51 1.70
CA VAL A 158 -10.72 -9.84 1.79
C VAL A 158 -9.87 -8.57 1.96
N THR A 159 -10.20 -7.51 1.23
CA THR A 159 -9.52 -6.22 1.35
C THR A 159 -9.66 -5.66 2.76
N SER A 160 -10.88 -5.57 3.28
CA SER A 160 -11.14 -5.09 4.64
C SER A 160 -10.48 -5.97 5.70
N PHE A 161 -10.54 -7.29 5.56
CA PHE A 161 -9.90 -8.22 6.48
C PHE A 161 -8.38 -8.01 6.52
N ASN A 162 -7.71 -7.97 5.37
CA ASN A 162 -6.25 -7.84 5.34
C ASN A 162 -5.77 -6.49 5.84
N ILE A 163 -6.48 -5.40 5.54
CA ILE A 163 -6.18 -4.08 6.11
C ILE A 163 -6.32 -4.13 7.63
N ALA A 164 -7.46 -4.58 8.15
CA ALA A 164 -7.71 -4.63 9.58
C ALA A 164 -6.73 -5.55 10.33
N GLU A 165 -6.47 -6.74 9.78
CA GLU A 165 -5.53 -7.70 10.36
C GLU A 165 -4.11 -7.14 10.39
N SER A 166 -3.70 -6.45 9.33
CA SER A 166 -2.37 -5.86 9.25
C SER A 166 -2.14 -4.73 10.28
N LEU A 167 -3.22 -4.04 10.68
CA LEU A 167 -3.20 -2.99 11.70
C LEU A 167 -3.18 -3.54 13.14
N VAL A 168 -3.87 -4.65 13.38
CA VAL A 168 -4.08 -5.19 14.74
C VAL A 168 -3.14 -6.33 15.10
N SER A 169 -2.50 -6.96 14.12
CA SER A 169 -1.58 -8.10 14.32
C SER A 169 -0.27 -7.73 15.01
N THR A 170 0.03 -6.44 15.15
CA THR A 170 1.29 -5.96 15.74
C THR A 170 0.99 -5.04 16.91
N GLU A 171 1.67 -5.27 18.02
CA GLU A 171 1.70 -4.36 19.15
C GLU A 171 2.87 -3.39 19.01
N LYS A 172 2.57 -2.10 18.99
CA LYS A 172 3.59 -1.04 18.86
C LYS A 172 3.65 -0.23 20.15
N SER A 173 4.82 -0.22 20.79
CA SER A 173 5.12 0.73 21.86
C SER A 173 5.57 2.05 21.24
N THR A 174 4.94 3.16 21.65
CA THR A 174 5.18 4.48 21.07
C THR A 174 5.46 5.53 22.14
N GLN A 175 6.45 6.37 21.88
CA GLN A 175 6.72 7.57 22.66
C GLN A 175 6.25 8.78 21.86
N CYS A 176 5.37 9.58 22.46
CA CYS A 176 4.82 10.76 21.81
C CYS A 176 5.33 12.03 22.49
N ILE A 177 5.70 13.02 21.69
CA ILE A 177 6.00 14.38 22.12
C ILE A 177 4.95 15.33 21.56
N CYS A 178 4.57 16.31 22.35
CA CYS A 178 3.70 17.39 21.91
C CYS A 178 4.57 18.54 21.40
N LEU A 179 4.43 18.88 20.13
CA LEU A 179 5.12 20.00 19.50
C LEU A 179 4.11 21.12 19.25
N ARG A 180 4.55 22.35 19.45
CA ARG A 180 3.77 23.52 19.02
C ARG A 180 3.73 23.54 17.49
N ASP A 181 2.53 23.63 16.94
CA ASP A 181 2.26 23.58 15.51
C ASP A 181 1.47 24.82 15.10
N GLY A 182 2.08 26.00 15.22
CA GLY A 182 1.42 27.29 14.98
C GLY A 182 1.16 28.11 16.26
N LEU A 183 0.44 29.22 16.12
CA LEU A 183 0.24 30.15 17.23
C LEU A 183 -0.70 29.55 18.30
N PHE A 184 -1.73 28.81 17.88
CA PHE A 184 -2.81 28.25 18.71
C PHE A 184 -3.02 26.74 18.54
N SER A 185 -2.06 26.04 17.93
CA SER A 185 -2.19 24.62 17.58
C SER A 185 -0.98 23.83 18.05
N ALA A 186 -1.20 22.54 18.32
CA ALA A 186 -0.17 21.61 18.73
C ALA A 186 -0.36 20.28 18.01
N LYS A 187 0.75 19.64 17.64
CA LYS A 187 0.81 18.36 16.94
C LYS A 187 1.51 17.34 17.83
N ASN A 188 0.94 16.15 17.93
CA ASN A 188 1.58 15.02 18.59
C ASN A 188 2.44 14.27 17.58
N VAL A 189 3.74 14.19 17.83
CA VAL A 189 4.68 13.40 17.04
C VAL A 189 5.06 12.17 17.84
N CYS A 190 4.72 10.99 17.32
CA CYS A 190 4.96 9.72 17.98
C CYS A 190 6.01 8.90 17.24
N MET A 191 7.04 8.47 17.97
CA MET A 191 8.08 7.55 17.50
C MET A 191 7.78 6.14 17.99
N VAL A 192 7.99 5.14 17.13
CA VAL A 192 7.85 3.72 17.48
C VAL A 192 9.13 3.27 18.19
N LEU A 193 9.02 2.84 19.45
CA LEU A 193 10.14 2.32 20.23
C LEU A 193 10.34 0.82 20.02
N SER A 194 9.25 0.08 19.94
CA SER A 194 9.25 -1.38 19.77
C SER A 194 8.01 -1.82 19.02
N SER A 195 8.14 -2.91 18.26
CA SER A 195 7.09 -3.49 17.44
C SER A 195 7.17 -5.00 17.55
N GLN A 196 6.16 -5.63 18.15
CA GLN A 196 6.13 -7.07 18.37
C GLN A 196 4.87 -7.69 17.75
N PRO A 197 4.97 -8.83 17.07
CA PRO A 197 3.79 -9.53 16.57
C PRO A 197 2.95 -10.04 17.75
N LYS A 198 1.64 -9.81 17.67
CA LYS A 198 0.69 -10.39 18.62
C LYS A 198 0.49 -11.88 18.31
N PRO A 199 0.17 -12.71 19.32
CA PRO A 199 -0.21 -14.08 19.08
C PRO A 199 -1.40 -14.16 18.11
N PRO A 200 -1.44 -15.18 17.23
CA PRO A 200 -2.47 -15.28 16.19
C PRO A 200 -3.85 -15.36 16.85
N THR A 201 -4.67 -14.35 16.62
CA THR A 201 -6.07 -14.36 17.08
C THR A 201 -6.88 -15.16 16.08
N THR A 202 -7.70 -16.11 16.52
CA THR A 202 -8.53 -16.97 15.66
C THR A 202 -9.68 -16.18 15.02
N ARG A 203 -9.39 -15.27 14.09
CA ARG A 203 -10.42 -14.47 13.39
C ARG A 203 -10.77 -15.14 12.07
N ARG A 204 -11.99 -15.65 11.98
CA ARG A 204 -12.57 -16.12 10.72
C ARG A 204 -13.32 -14.98 10.04
N LEU A 205 -13.25 -14.91 8.72
CA LEU A 205 -14.19 -14.09 7.94
C LEU A 205 -15.61 -14.49 8.34
N GLN A 206 -16.39 -13.55 8.87
CA GLN A 206 -17.80 -13.78 9.08
C GLN A 206 -18.47 -13.87 7.70
N LYS A 207 -19.20 -14.96 7.46
CA LYS A 207 -20.08 -15.08 6.29
C LYS A 207 -21.24 -14.11 6.50
N GLY A 208 -21.19 -12.96 5.84
CA GLY A 208 -22.32 -12.04 5.72
C GLY A 208 -23.20 -12.38 4.51
#